data_AF-A0A2D5I4K9-F1
#
_entry.id   AF-A0A2D5I4K9-F1
#
_cell.length_a   1.000
_cell.length_b   1.000
_cell.length_c   1.000
_cell.angle_alpha   90.00
_cell.angle_beta   90.00
_cell.angle_gamma   90.00
#
_symmetry.space_group_name_H-M   'P 1'
#
loop_
_entity.id
_entity.type
_entity.pdbx_description
1 polymer ?
#
loop_
_entity_poly.entity_id
_entity_poly.type
_entity_poly.pdbx_seq_one_letter_code
_entity_poly.pdbx_strand_id
1 'polypeptide(L)'
;MNLKYTCALFIFLVISSCGGGGGGSSGSSEIPSVPQAPNLSISISELPSRVSSYDRLELSITSNYLDCSFSISGSDIHWPSSSGSLHSFNAPITLLEEELFSFSVSSVPSSTCPSGQKDIELLVSHSDSKYLAIPDNNSELKTAYYHSADLGFGGLVINERYSAIICYPTP
;
A
#
# COMPACT_ATOMS: atom_id res chain seq x y z
N MET A 1 53.09 -57.94 -1.58
CA MET A 1 51.92 -58.46 -2.32
C MET A 1 50.79 -57.49 -2.06
N ASN A 2 50.60 -56.51 -2.95
CA ASN A 2 49.51 -56.44 -3.95
C ASN A 2 48.14 -56.35 -3.25
N LEU A 3 47.26 -55.37 -3.45
CA LEU A 3 47.03 -54.49 -4.60
C LEU A 3 46.18 -53.27 -4.16
N LYS A 4 46.43 -52.15 -4.83
CA LYS A 4 45.80 -50.81 -4.75
C LYS A 4 44.28 -50.84 -4.97
N TYR A 5 43.50 -49.95 -4.33
CA TYR A 5 42.30 -49.35 -4.96
C TYR A 5 42.01 -47.94 -4.40
N THR A 6 42.32 -46.95 -5.22
CA THR A 6 41.83 -45.57 -5.19
C THR A 6 40.39 -45.56 -5.70
N CYS A 7 39.43 -45.11 -4.88
CA CYS A 7 38.05 -44.90 -5.34
C CYS A 7 37.85 -43.44 -5.76
N ALA A 8 37.98 -43.21 -7.06
CA ALA A 8 37.48 -42.01 -7.73
C ALA A 8 35.95 -42.03 -7.73
N LEU A 9 35.31 -40.98 -7.21
CA LEU A 9 33.86 -40.82 -7.26
C LEU A 9 33.49 -40.27 -8.63
N PHE A 10 32.94 -41.16 -9.48
CA PHE A 10 32.47 -40.87 -10.83
C PHE A 10 31.09 -40.19 -10.78
N ILE A 11 30.97 -39.08 -11.53
CA ILE A 11 29.73 -38.35 -11.82
C ILE A 11 28.81 -39.25 -12.66
N PHE A 12 27.61 -39.56 -12.15
CA PHE A 12 26.55 -40.20 -12.93
C PHE A 12 25.62 -39.14 -13.51
N LEU A 13 25.86 -38.82 -14.78
CA LEU A 13 25.03 -37.97 -15.63
C LEU A 13 24.00 -38.89 -16.31
N VAL A 14 22.77 -38.93 -15.81
CA VAL A 14 21.69 -39.73 -16.42
C VAL A 14 21.07 -38.92 -17.55
N ILE A 15 21.60 -39.11 -18.76
CA ILE A 15 20.94 -38.76 -20.02
C ILE A 15 20.07 -39.94 -20.45
N SER A 16 18.78 -39.92 -20.12
CA SER A 16 17.79 -40.79 -20.77
C SER A 16 17.33 -40.12 -22.07
N SER A 17 18.07 -40.42 -23.14
CA SER A 17 17.58 -40.31 -24.51
C SER A 17 16.51 -41.37 -24.73
N CYS A 18 15.30 -40.95 -25.13
CA CYS A 18 14.34 -41.80 -25.80
C CYS A 18 14.12 -41.19 -27.19
N GLY A 19 14.89 -41.67 -28.16
CA GLY A 19 14.61 -41.52 -29.58
C GLY A 19 14.05 -42.83 -30.11
N GLY A 20 12.85 -42.80 -30.67
CA GLY A 20 12.21 -43.93 -31.34
C GLY A 20 10.97 -43.45 -32.09
N GLY A 21 11.13 -43.17 -33.38
CA GLY A 21 10.07 -42.65 -34.24
C GLY A 21 9.06 -43.70 -34.71
N GLY A 22 7.95 -43.21 -35.29
CA GLY A 22 7.09 -44.00 -36.16
C GLY A 22 5.62 -43.57 -36.17
N GLY A 23 5.14 -43.10 -37.32
CA GLY A 23 3.78 -43.36 -37.82
C GLY A 23 2.66 -42.47 -37.31
N GLY A 24 2.06 -41.69 -38.21
CA GLY A 24 1.00 -40.74 -37.88
C GLY A 24 -0.37 -41.36 -37.57
N SER A 25 -1.19 -40.58 -36.88
CA SER A 25 -2.59 -40.32 -37.20
C SER A 25 -3.09 -39.20 -36.29
N SER A 26 -3.93 -38.34 -36.86
CA SER A 26 -4.57 -37.16 -36.28
C SER A 26 -5.13 -37.37 -34.87
N GLY A 27 -4.72 -36.53 -33.92
CA GLY A 27 -5.29 -36.47 -32.59
C GLY A 27 -4.58 -35.45 -31.70
N SER A 28 -4.89 -34.17 -31.90
CA SER A 28 -4.42 -33.06 -31.05
C SER A 28 -4.84 -33.30 -29.60
N SER A 29 -3.95 -33.86 -28.78
CA SER A 29 -4.10 -33.86 -27.32
C SER A 29 -3.29 -32.68 -26.80
N GLU A 30 -3.90 -31.50 -26.87
CA GLU A 30 -3.49 -30.36 -26.08
C GLU A 30 -3.63 -30.76 -24.61
N ILE A 31 -2.52 -30.82 -23.89
CA ILE A 31 -2.55 -30.85 -22.43
C ILE A 31 -3.34 -29.60 -22.00
N PRO A 32 -4.45 -29.71 -21.25
CA PRO A 32 -5.16 -28.53 -20.80
C PRO A 32 -4.21 -27.72 -19.92
N SER A 33 -3.82 -26.54 -20.38
CA SER A 33 -3.18 -25.55 -19.52
C SER A 33 -4.14 -25.29 -18.36
N VAL A 34 -3.70 -25.63 -17.14
CA VAL A 34 -4.45 -25.29 -15.92
C VAL A 34 -4.77 -23.80 -15.98
N PRO A 35 -6.02 -23.36 -15.78
CA PRO A 35 -6.35 -21.94 -15.79
C PRO A 35 -5.50 -21.23 -14.74
N GLN A 36 -4.59 -20.35 -15.18
CA GLN A 36 -3.81 -19.52 -14.27
C GLN A 36 -4.79 -18.60 -13.53
N ALA A 37 -4.71 -18.58 -12.20
CA ALA A 37 -5.57 -17.73 -11.38
C ALA A 37 -5.42 -16.26 -11.84
N PRO A 38 -6.53 -15.49 -11.94
CA PRO A 38 -6.47 -14.12 -12.41
C PRO A 38 -5.63 -13.27 -11.44
N ASN A 39 -4.86 -12.32 -11.97
CA ASN A 39 -4.10 -11.39 -11.14
C ASN A 39 -5.03 -10.58 -10.22
N LEU A 40 -4.54 -10.21 -9.03
CA LEU A 40 -5.28 -9.34 -8.13
C LEU A 40 -5.47 -7.96 -8.78
N SER A 41 -6.71 -7.47 -8.78
CA SER A 41 -7.05 -6.11 -9.16
C SER A 41 -7.73 -5.43 -7.98
N ILE A 42 -7.09 -4.39 -7.44
CA ILE A 42 -7.61 -3.58 -6.34
C ILE A 42 -8.26 -2.31 -6.93
N SER A 43 -9.52 -2.07 -6.57
CA SER A 43 -10.29 -0.91 -6.97
C SER A 43 -10.68 -0.10 -5.74
N ILE A 44 -10.64 1.22 -5.88
CA ILE A 44 -11.05 2.16 -4.82
C ILE A 44 -12.20 3.02 -5.32
N SER A 45 -13.02 3.52 -4.40
CA SER A 45 -13.99 4.58 -4.70
C SER A 45 -13.30 5.84 -5.20
N GLU A 46 -14.01 6.64 -6.00
CA GLU A 46 -13.54 7.95 -6.41
C GLU A 46 -13.38 8.86 -5.17
N LEU A 47 -12.23 9.53 -5.09
CA LEU A 47 -11.97 10.55 -4.09
C LEU A 47 -12.47 11.92 -4.63
N PRO A 48 -12.88 12.85 -3.76
CA PRO A 48 -13.28 14.19 -4.17
C PRO A 48 -12.18 14.91 -4.97
N SER A 49 -12.57 15.72 -5.95
CA SER A 49 -11.63 16.46 -6.79
C SER A 49 -10.92 17.62 -6.08
N ARG A 50 -11.45 18.06 -4.93
CA ARG A 50 -10.86 19.07 -4.06
C ARG A 50 -10.94 18.54 -2.63
N VAL A 51 -9.79 18.50 -1.97
CA VAL A 51 -9.65 18.04 -0.60
C VAL A 51 -8.82 19.06 0.15
N SER A 52 -9.38 19.61 1.22
CA SER A 52 -8.67 20.55 2.09
C SER A 52 -8.09 19.81 3.30
N SER A 53 -7.08 20.39 3.92
CA SER A 53 -6.50 19.89 5.18
C SER A 53 -7.60 19.55 6.20
N TYR A 54 -7.54 18.34 6.74
CA TYR A 54 -8.47 17.80 7.74
C TYR A 54 -9.91 17.50 7.27
N ASP A 55 -10.20 17.59 5.97
CA ASP A 55 -11.50 17.16 5.44
C ASP A 55 -11.77 15.68 5.74
N ARG A 56 -13.01 15.36 6.09
CA ARG A 56 -13.46 13.99 6.35
C ARG A 56 -13.68 13.27 5.02
N LEU A 57 -12.96 12.18 4.81
CA LEU A 57 -13.01 11.36 3.60
C LEU A 57 -13.44 9.93 3.91
N GLU A 58 -14.02 9.29 2.89
CA GLU A 58 -14.38 7.88 2.90
C GLU A 58 -13.77 7.17 1.70
N LEU A 59 -13.18 6.00 1.94
CA LEU A 59 -12.56 5.15 0.94
C LEU A 59 -13.19 3.76 1.02
N SER A 60 -13.79 3.33 -0.08
CA SER A 60 -14.28 1.96 -0.25
C SER A 60 -13.29 1.16 -1.08
N ILE A 61 -12.86 0.02 -0.56
CA ILE A 61 -11.87 -0.85 -1.21
C ILE A 61 -12.55 -2.14 -1.67
N THR A 62 -12.36 -2.48 -2.94
CA THR A 62 -12.90 -3.70 -3.55
C THR A 62 -11.83 -4.42 -4.35
N SER A 63 -12.03 -5.70 -4.65
CA SER A 63 -11.17 -6.43 -5.57
C SER A 63 -11.95 -7.44 -6.40
N ASN A 64 -11.29 -8.03 -7.39
CA ASN A 64 -11.82 -9.17 -8.14
C ASN A 64 -11.94 -10.47 -7.31
N TYR A 65 -11.45 -10.48 -6.07
CA TYR A 65 -11.63 -11.57 -5.11
C TYR A 65 -12.56 -11.10 -3.98
N LEU A 66 -13.59 -11.90 -3.68
CA LEU A 66 -14.68 -11.49 -2.78
C LEU A 66 -14.25 -11.40 -1.30
N ASP A 67 -13.34 -12.28 -0.88
CA ASP A 67 -12.95 -12.44 0.54
C ASP A 67 -11.56 -11.85 0.85
N CYS A 68 -11.14 -10.82 0.13
CA CYS A 68 -9.89 -10.12 0.41
C CYS A 68 -10.05 -9.14 1.58
N SER A 69 -9.10 -9.20 2.51
CA SER A 69 -8.91 -8.17 3.53
C SER A 69 -7.77 -7.24 3.12
N PHE A 70 -7.83 -5.97 3.53
CA PHE A 70 -6.87 -4.95 3.14
C PHE A 70 -6.26 -4.25 4.34
N SER A 71 -4.98 -3.89 4.21
CA SER A 71 -4.23 -3.04 5.13
C SER A 71 -3.83 -1.76 4.42
N ILE A 72 -4.02 -0.62 5.07
CA ILE A 72 -3.64 0.68 4.54
C ILE A 72 -2.40 1.16 5.30
N SER A 73 -1.40 1.65 4.57
CA SER A 73 -0.16 2.20 5.13
C SER A 73 0.18 3.54 4.50
N GLY A 74 0.55 4.51 5.32
CA GLY A 74 1.03 5.82 4.91
C GLY A 74 1.66 6.55 6.10
N SER A 75 2.69 7.35 5.87
CA SER A 75 3.40 8.10 6.91
C SER A 75 2.58 9.24 7.49
N ASP A 76 1.74 9.87 6.66
CA ASP A 76 1.12 11.16 6.96
C ASP A 76 -0.40 11.07 7.20
N ILE A 77 -0.99 9.88 7.10
CA ILE A 77 -2.43 9.68 7.33
C ILE A 77 -2.64 8.91 8.64
N HIS A 78 -3.34 9.54 9.57
CA HIS A 78 -3.86 8.89 10.77
C HIS A 78 -5.23 8.27 10.46
N TRP A 79 -5.33 6.95 10.53
CA TRP A 79 -6.55 6.19 10.19
C TRP A 79 -7.37 5.89 11.46
N PRO A 80 -8.45 6.64 11.76
CA PRO A 80 -9.16 6.53 13.03
C PRO A 80 -9.95 5.21 13.19
N SER A 81 -10.39 4.58 12.11
CA SER A 81 -11.11 3.30 12.16
C SER A 81 -11.28 2.66 10.78
N SER A 82 -11.26 1.32 10.73
CA SER A 82 -11.69 0.53 9.57
C SER A 82 -12.91 -0.33 9.95
N SER A 83 -13.91 -0.37 9.07
CA SER A 83 -15.05 -1.29 9.19
C SER A 83 -15.24 -2.05 7.89
N GLY A 84 -14.65 -3.25 7.80
CA GLY A 84 -14.71 -4.06 6.60
C GLY A 84 -14.00 -3.39 5.43
N SER A 85 -14.74 -3.11 4.35
CA SER A 85 -14.25 -2.45 3.14
C SER A 85 -14.34 -0.92 3.15
N LEU A 86 -15.00 -0.34 4.16
CA LEU A 86 -15.17 1.11 4.28
C LEU A 86 -14.20 1.68 5.32
N HIS A 87 -13.42 2.66 4.89
CA HIS A 87 -12.41 3.34 5.70
C HIS A 87 -12.70 4.83 5.73
N SER A 88 -12.93 5.37 6.91
CA SER A 88 -13.08 6.81 7.11
C SER A 88 -11.81 7.38 7.72
N PHE A 89 -11.34 8.50 7.18
CA PHE A 89 -10.14 9.17 7.64
C PHE A 89 -10.25 10.67 7.42
N ASN A 90 -9.38 11.43 8.08
CA ASN A 90 -9.26 12.87 7.82
C ASN A 90 -8.05 13.07 6.91
N ALA A 91 -8.17 13.96 5.92
CA ALA A 91 -7.06 14.32 5.06
C ALA A 91 -5.86 14.84 5.89
N PRO A 92 -4.62 14.54 5.51
CA PRO A 92 -3.42 15.10 6.13
C PRO A 92 -3.48 16.62 6.21
N ILE A 93 -2.79 17.19 7.19
CA ILE A 93 -2.67 18.64 7.31
C ILE A 93 -1.42 19.08 6.54
N THR A 94 -1.63 19.87 5.49
CA THR A 94 -0.57 20.63 4.82
C THR A 94 -0.59 22.10 5.25
N LEU A 95 0.59 22.72 5.25
CA LEU A 95 0.79 24.16 5.43
C LEU A 95 1.12 24.86 4.09
N LEU A 96 1.39 24.09 3.04
CA LEU A 96 1.61 24.56 1.69
C LEU A 96 0.25 24.78 1.01
N GLU A 97 0.20 25.65 0.01
CA GLU A 97 -1.03 25.88 -0.77
C GLU A 97 -1.64 24.56 -1.26
N GLU A 98 -0.80 23.65 -1.77
CA GLU A 98 -1.13 22.26 -2.07
C GLU A 98 0.06 21.34 -1.75
N GLU A 99 -0.23 20.13 -1.26
CA GLU A 99 0.76 19.08 -1.02
C GLU A 99 0.20 17.73 -1.44
N LEU A 100 1.03 16.93 -2.10
CA LEU A 100 0.68 15.59 -2.54
C LEU A 100 1.06 14.57 -1.46
N PHE A 101 0.07 13.84 -0.97
CA PHE A 101 0.25 12.77 -0.01
C PHE A 101 0.07 11.41 -0.68
N SER A 102 0.92 10.45 -0.34
CA SER A 102 0.85 9.09 -0.88
C SER A 102 0.58 8.07 0.21
N PHE A 103 -0.27 7.11 -0.11
CA PHE A 103 -0.53 5.96 0.75
C PHE A 103 -0.80 4.72 -0.08
N SER A 104 -0.66 3.55 0.53
CA SER A 104 -0.75 2.26 -0.15
C SER A 104 -1.83 1.41 0.48
N VAL A 105 -2.61 0.75 -0.38
CA VAL A 105 -3.57 -0.28 -0.01
C VAL A 105 -2.98 -1.62 -0.41
N SER A 106 -2.70 -2.46 0.58
CA SER A 106 -2.15 -3.81 0.37
C SER A 106 -3.16 -4.86 0.78
N SER A 107 -3.28 -5.92 -0.01
CA SER A 107 -4.09 -7.09 0.37
C SER A 107 -3.37 -7.90 1.45
N VAL A 108 -4.12 -8.41 2.42
CA VAL A 108 -3.61 -9.39 3.39
C VAL A 108 -3.70 -10.78 2.75
N PRO A 109 -2.57 -11.45 2.43
CA PRO A 109 -2.59 -12.70 1.69
C PRO A 109 -3.29 -13.82 2.47
N SER A 110 -4.13 -14.59 1.79
CA SER A 110 -4.85 -15.74 2.34
C SER A 110 -4.99 -16.86 1.30
N SER A 111 -5.60 -17.98 1.67
CA SER A 111 -5.90 -19.07 0.72
C SER A 111 -6.86 -18.66 -0.41
N THR A 112 -7.61 -17.56 -0.23
CA THR A 112 -8.61 -17.04 -1.19
C THR A 112 -8.25 -15.66 -1.73
N CYS A 113 -7.16 -15.04 -1.26
CA CYS A 113 -6.74 -13.70 -1.64
C CYS A 113 -5.23 -13.68 -1.94
N PRO A 114 -4.80 -13.52 -3.21
CA PRO A 114 -3.39 -13.36 -3.54
C PRO A 114 -2.83 -12.04 -3.01
N SER A 115 -1.50 -11.95 -2.88
CA SER A 115 -0.82 -10.70 -2.49
C SER A 115 -0.82 -9.68 -3.62
N GLY A 116 -1.13 -8.43 -3.31
CA GLY A 116 -0.90 -7.28 -4.18
C GLY A 116 -1.06 -5.96 -3.42
N GLN A 117 -0.73 -4.88 -4.11
CA GLN A 117 -0.72 -3.53 -3.57
C GLN A 117 -1.16 -2.53 -4.63
N LYS A 118 -1.77 -1.44 -4.17
CA LYS A 118 -2.12 -0.28 -4.98
C LYS A 118 -1.73 0.99 -4.25
N ASP A 119 -0.93 1.81 -4.92
CA ASP A 119 -0.55 3.13 -4.42
C ASP A 119 -1.58 4.17 -4.86
N ILE A 120 -1.84 5.12 -3.96
CA ILE A 120 -2.85 6.16 -4.11
C ILE A 120 -2.18 7.47 -3.76
N GLU A 121 -2.45 8.47 -4.59
CA GLU A 121 -2.01 9.84 -4.40
C GLU A 121 -3.23 10.72 -4.11
N LEU A 122 -3.10 11.60 -3.12
CA LEU A 122 -4.12 12.52 -2.67
C LEU A 122 -3.52 13.92 -2.62
N LEU A 123 -3.98 14.80 -3.52
CA LEU A 123 -3.62 16.21 -3.48
C LEU A 123 -4.49 16.91 -2.44
N VAL A 124 -3.86 17.53 -1.45
CA VAL A 124 -4.54 18.23 -0.36
C VAL A 124 -4.14 19.70 -0.39
N SER A 125 -5.12 20.59 -0.36
CA SER A 125 -4.90 22.03 -0.25
C SER A 125 -4.90 22.50 1.21
N HIS A 126 -4.13 23.54 1.51
CA HIS A 126 -4.25 24.21 2.80
C HIS A 126 -5.69 24.74 2.98
N SER A 127 -6.27 24.52 4.16
CA SER A 127 -7.62 25.00 4.45
C SER A 127 -7.61 26.49 4.76
N ASP A 128 -8.71 27.16 4.45
CA ASP A 128 -8.87 28.58 4.74
C ASP A 128 -8.59 28.88 6.22
N SER A 129 -7.55 29.67 6.48
CA SER A 129 -7.27 30.24 7.79
C SER A 129 -7.76 31.68 7.84
N LYS A 130 -8.16 32.12 9.03
CA LYS A 130 -8.54 33.53 9.25
C LYS A 130 -7.35 34.49 9.11
N TYR A 131 -6.14 33.99 9.31
CA TYR A 131 -4.91 34.76 9.25
C TYR A 131 -3.86 34.00 8.42
N LEU A 132 -3.19 34.73 7.52
CA LEU A 132 -2.05 34.22 6.76
C LEU A 132 -0.76 34.65 7.47
N ALA A 133 0.13 33.69 7.73
CA ALA A 133 1.46 33.98 8.26
C ALA A 133 2.33 34.59 7.15
N ILE A 134 2.75 35.84 7.33
CA ILE A 134 3.67 36.53 6.42
C ILE A 134 4.79 37.15 7.28
N PRO A 135 6.07 36.83 7.04
CA PRO A 135 6.59 35.93 5.98
C PRO A 135 6.26 34.44 6.23
N ASP A 136 6.22 33.66 5.16
CA ASP A 136 6.03 32.21 5.23
C ASP A 136 7.26 31.56 5.89
N ASN A 137 7.04 30.73 6.90
CA ASN A 137 8.04 29.95 7.62
C ASN A 137 7.69 28.46 7.71
N ASN A 138 6.88 27.94 6.79
CA ASN A 138 6.44 26.53 6.74
C ASN A 138 7.56 25.49 6.92
N SER A 139 8.75 25.77 6.38
CA SER A 139 9.92 24.89 6.51
C SER A 139 10.46 24.78 7.95
N GLU A 140 10.15 25.73 8.81
CA GLU A 140 10.55 25.76 10.23
C GLU A 140 9.47 25.15 11.14
N LEU A 141 8.25 24.94 10.61
CA LEU A 141 7.11 24.42 11.35
C LEU A 141 7.07 22.88 11.38
N LYS A 142 7.88 22.19 10.55
CA LYS A 142 7.94 20.72 10.49
C LYS A 142 9.37 20.21 10.70
N THR A 143 9.53 19.29 11.66
CA THR A 143 10.73 18.46 11.82
C THR A 143 10.34 16.98 11.87
N ALA A 144 11.33 16.09 12.02
CA ALA A 144 11.07 14.67 12.26
C ALA A 144 10.34 14.40 13.60
N TYR A 145 10.30 15.38 14.52
CA TYR A 145 9.80 15.19 15.89
C TYR A 145 8.57 16.03 16.24
N TYR A 146 8.40 17.18 15.61
CA TYR A 146 7.26 18.06 15.86
C TYR A 146 6.77 18.72 14.57
N HIS A 147 5.47 19.00 14.55
CA HIS A 147 4.81 19.75 13.48
C HIS A 147 3.87 20.78 14.12
N SER A 148 4.05 22.05 13.80
CA SER A 148 3.17 23.15 14.24
C SER A 148 2.19 23.47 13.13
N ALA A 149 0.91 23.18 13.33
CA ALA A 149 -0.13 23.36 12.32
C ALA A 149 -1.01 24.60 12.54
N ASP A 150 -0.49 25.63 13.22
CA ASP A 150 -1.17 26.92 13.48
C ASP A 150 -2.61 26.83 14.00
N LEU A 151 -2.95 25.74 14.70
CA LEU A 151 -4.28 25.45 15.22
C LEU A 151 -4.77 26.47 16.28
N GLY A 152 -3.89 27.34 16.80
CA GLY A 152 -4.13 28.15 17.99
C GLY A 152 -4.40 29.65 17.78
N PHE A 153 -4.20 30.20 16.58
CA PHE A 153 -4.30 31.66 16.34
C PHE A 153 -5.33 32.06 15.29
N GLY A 154 -6.33 31.21 15.02
CA GLY A 154 -7.31 31.39 13.94
C GLY A 154 -6.98 30.62 12.65
N GLY A 155 -6.13 29.60 12.75
CA GLY A 155 -5.91 28.57 11.72
C GLY A 155 -7.08 27.59 11.60
N LEU A 156 -6.80 26.37 11.11
CA LEU A 156 -7.78 25.31 10.80
C LEU A 156 -8.98 25.28 11.76
N VAL A 157 -10.17 25.50 11.22
CA VAL A 157 -11.42 25.47 11.99
C VAL A 157 -11.84 24.02 12.21
N ILE A 158 -11.34 23.41 13.27
CA ILE A 158 -11.74 22.08 13.71
C ILE A 158 -12.95 22.21 14.63
N ASN A 159 -14.13 21.80 14.14
CA ASN A 159 -15.38 21.83 14.92
C ASN A 159 -15.53 20.61 15.86
N GLU A 160 -14.59 19.67 15.81
CA GLU A 160 -14.59 18.48 16.65
C GLU A 160 -13.80 18.69 17.95
N ARG A 161 -14.09 17.90 18.97
CA ARG A 161 -13.36 17.93 20.25
C ARG A 161 -12.03 17.20 20.10
N TYR A 162 -10.92 17.92 20.16
CA TYR A 162 -9.58 17.34 20.14
C TYR A 162 -8.96 17.29 21.55
N SER A 163 -8.01 16.37 21.73
CA SER A 163 -7.17 16.28 22.94
C SER A 163 -5.71 16.27 22.51
N ALA A 164 -4.91 17.19 23.04
CA ALA A 164 -3.47 17.21 22.82
C ALA A 164 -2.78 16.51 23.99
N ILE A 165 -1.90 15.56 23.70
CA ILE A 165 -1.03 14.91 24.68
C ILE A 165 0.38 15.45 24.46
N ILE A 166 0.93 16.12 25.46
CA ILE A 166 2.32 16.58 25.44
C ILE A 166 3.16 15.50 26.13
N CYS A 167 3.96 14.78 25.34
CA CYS A 167 4.89 13.78 25.87
C CYS A 167 6.23 14.47 26.19
N TYR A 168 6.58 14.56 27.47
CA TYR A 168 7.92 14.99 27.87
C TYR A 168 8.85 13.76 27.96
N PRO A 169 10.06 13.80 27.40
CA PRO A 169 11.04 12.76 27.67
C PRO A 169 11.40 12.81 29.16
N THR A 170 11.02 11.77 29.90
CA THR A 170 11.51 11.56 31.27
C THR A 170 12.98 11.14 31.22
N PRO A 171 13.86 11.72 32.06
CA PRO A 171 15.29 11.38 32.13
C PRO A 171 15.57 9.89 32.38
#